data_AF-A0A2E9ITM8-F1
#
_entry.id   AF-A0A2E9ITM8-F1
#
_cell.length_a   1.000
_cell.length_b   1.000
_cell.length_c   1.000
_cell.angle_alpha   90.00
_cell.angle_beta   90.00
_cell.angle_gamma   90.00
#
_symmetry.space_group_name_H-M   'P 1'
#
loop_
_entity.id
_entity.type
_entity.pdbx_description
1 polymer ?
#
loop_
_entity_poly.entity_id
_entity_poly.type
_entity_poly.pdbx_seq_one_letter_code
_entity_poly.pdbx_strand_id
1 'polypeptide(L)'
;MDELWLSAVLLAQYDRLKGIGKKDREFNISTFLFNDTTLKDTPAWCRQEKLDVVISDNLEVMEELTGAGIHMPGEVDFVSLGWFEGQSDIAGVDQRPADIGAAATDLIVGALQRGERGVPAVPLTTMVEGVWVDGPSLTKRIPTSPSFASPLDTQ
;
A
#
# COMPACT_ATOMS: atom_id res chain seq x y z
N MET A 1 3.66 -13.26 9.70
CA MET A 1 2.63 -12.24 9.45
C MET A 1 3.33 -10.93 9.19
N ASP A 2 3.62 -10.48 7.97
CA ASP A 2 3.67 -11.11 6.64
C ASP A 2 4.68 -10.31 5.81
N GLU A 3 5.88 -10.86 5.62
CA GLU A 3 6.94 -10.26 4.77
C GLU A 3 6.68 -10.52 3.26
N LEU A 4 5.40 -10.65 2.87
CA LEU A 4 4.99 -10.84 1.48
C LEU A 4 5.39 -9.63 0.63
N TRP A 5 5.34 -8.43 1.21
CA TRP A 5 5.83 -7.22 0.57
C TRP A 5 7.35 -7.26 0.34
N LEU A 6 8.14 -7.74 1.31
CA LEU A 6 9.60 -7.85 1.18
C LEU A 6 9.96 -8.87 0.10
N SER A 7 9.21 -9.97 0.03
CA SER A 7 9.38 -10.97 -1.03
C SER A 7 9.12 -10.38 -2.42
N ALA A 8 8.08 -9.56 -2.57
CA ALA A 8 7.78 -8.87 -3.82
C ALA A 8 8.87 -7.84 -4.18
N VAL A 9 9.37 -7.07 -3.20
CA VAL A 9 10.48 -6.13 -3.39
C VAL A 9 11.76 -6.86 -3.81
N LEU A 10 12.11 -7.97 -3.13
CA LEU A 10 13.28 -8.78 -3.46
C LEU A 10 13.14 -9.45 -4.84
N LEU A 11 11.93 -9.88 -5.22
CA LEU A 11 11.66 -10.44 -6.55
C LEU A 11 11.81 -9.37 -7.63
N ALA A 12 11.27 -8.16 -7.40
CA ALA A 12 11.44 -7.03 -8.31
C ALA A 12 12.92 -6.64 -8.46
N GLN A 13 13.69 -6.65 -7.37
CA GLN A 13 15.14 -6.44 -7.40
C GLN A 13 15.87 -7.57 -8.15
N TYR A 14 15.43 -8.82 -7.99
CA TYR A 14 16.01 -9.99 -8.66
C TYR A 14 15.76 -10.00 -10.17
N ASP A 15 14.54 -9.72 -10.62
CA ASP A 15 14.20 -9.67 -12.05
C ASP A 15 14.94 -8.53 -12.76
N ARG A 16 15.19 -7.42 -12.05
CA ARG A 16 16.09 -6.34 -12.48
C ARG A 16 17.54 -6.83 -12.64
N LEU A 17 18.09 -7.55 -11.65
CA LEU A 17 19.44 -8.11 -11.72
C LEU A 17 19.63 -9.07 -12.91
N LYS A 18 18.56 -9.76 -13.33
CA LYS A 18 18.55 -10.63 -14.52
C LYS A 18 18.27 -9.93 -15.85
N GLY A 19 17.93 -8.64 -15.84
CA GLY A 19 17.70 -7.86 -17.06
C GLY A 19 16.46 -8.27 -17.86
N ILE A 20 15.46 -8.89 -17.21
CA ILE A 20 14.17 -9.22 -17.82
C ILE A 20 13.34 -7.92 -17.85
N GLY A 21 13.22 -7.29 -19.02
CA GLY A 21 12.51 -6.00 -19.18
C GLY A 21 13.44 -4.82 -19.45
N LYS A 22 13.91 -4.69 -20.70
CA LYS A 22 14.88 -3.68 -21.16
C LYS A 22 14.42 -2.20 -21.07
N LYS A 23 13.22 -1.90 -20.57
CA LYS A 23 12.62 -0.55 -20.61
C LYS A 23 12.66 0.24 -19.28
N ASP A 24 12.73 -0.42 -18.12
CA ASP A 24 12.57 0.25 -16.82
C ASP A 24 13.90 0.54 -16.11
N ARG A 25 14.89 1.07 -16.84
CA ARG A 25 16.22 1.37 -16.26
C ARG A 25 16.28 2.65 -15.42
N GLU A 26 15.24 3.49 -15.45
CA GLU A 26 15.24 4.79 -14.77
C GLU A 26 14.63 4.77 -13.37
N PHE A 27 13.94 3.69 -12.97
CA PHE A 27 13.32 3.59 -11.65
C PHE A 27 14.24 2.86 -10.66
N ASN A 28 14.63 3.52 -9.56
CA ASN A 28 15.46 2.93 -8.51
C ASN A 28 14.65 2.72 -7.22
N ILE A 29 14.47 1.46 -6.82
CA ILE A 29 13.77 1.09 -5.58
C ILE A 29 14.81 0.74 -4.52
N SER A 30 15.07 1.68 -3.61
CA SER A 30 15.83 1.43 -2.38
C SER A 30 14.88 0.96 -1.27
N THR A 31 15.33 0.03 -0.43
CA THR A 31 14.51 -0.55 0.65
C THR A 31 15.16 -0.25 1.99
N PHE A 32 14.35 0.23 2.94
CA PHE A 32 14.77 0.41 4.31
C PHE A 32 13.95 -0.51 5.21
N LEU A 33 14.61 -1.53 5.76
CA LEU A 33 14.01 -2.37 6.79
C LEU A 33 14.25 -1.69 8.12
N PHE A 34 13.17 -1.35 8.82
CA PHE A 34 13.25 -0.72 10.13
C PHE A 34 12.42 -1.48 11.16
N ASN A 35 12.76 -1.21 12.42
CA ASN A 35 11.96 -1.54 13.58
C ASN A 35 11.79 -0.26 14.43
N ASP A 36 11.12 -0.38 15.57
CA ASP A 36 10.85 0.75 16.48
C ASP A 36 12.10 1.57 16.85
N THR A 37 13.28 0.94 16.88
CA THR A 37 14.53 1.63 17.25
C THR A 37 15.24 2.32 16.08
N THR A 38 15.04 1.83 14.85
CA THR A 38 15.70 2.36 13.63
C THR A 38 14.77 3.20 12.78
N LEU A 39 13.48 3.30 13.13
CA LEU A 39 12.50 4.16 12.48
C LEU A 39 12.99 5.62 12.37
N LYS A 40 13.58 6.14 13.45
CA LYS A 40 14.17 7.49 13.53
C LYS A 40 15.32 7.76 12.53
N ASP A 41 15.89 6.71 11.94
CA ASP A 41 16.97 6.82 10.96
C ASP A 41 16.43 7.03 9.53
N THR A 42 15.10 6.88 9.34
CA THR A 42 14.44 7.07 8.04
C THR A 42 14.74 8.43 7.37
N PRO A 43 14.85 9.58 8.07
CA PRO A 43 15.18 10.85 7.42
C PRO A 43 16.61 10.91 6.91
N ALA A 44 17.55 10.32 7.66
CA ALA A 44 18.95 10.25 7.24
C ALA A 44 19.11 9.36 6.00
N TRP A 45 18.45 8.19 6.02
CA TRP A 45 18.40 7.28 4.89
C TRP A 45 17.76 7.93 3.66
N CYS A 46 16.62 8.61 3.82
CA CYS A 46 15.90 9.29 2.74
C CYS A 46 16.79 10.30 2.00
N ARG A 47 17.53 11.14 2.75
CA ARG A 47 18.47 12.11 2.17
C ARG A 47 19.69 11.46 1.53
N GLN A 48 20.21 10.39 2.12
CA GLN A 48 21.36 9.65 1.58
C GLN A 48 21.02 9.03 0.23
N GLU A 49 19.88 8.35 0.14
CA GLU A 49 19.41 7.70 -1.08
C GLU A 49 18.79 8.67 -2.09
N LYS A 50 18.53 9.92 -1.67
CA LYS A 50 17.90 10.98 -2.47
C LYS A 50 16.57 10.51 -3.05
N LEU A 51 15.70 10.00 -2.19
CA LEU A 51 14.41 9.46 -2.60
C LEU A 51 13.51 10.58 -3.13
N ASP A 52 12.92 10.36 -4.30
CA ASP A 52 11.88 11.25 -4.82
C ASP A 52 10.51 10.94 -4.19
N VAL A 53 10.28 9.67 -3.81
CA VAL A 53 9.02 9.18 -3.25
C VAL A 53 9.29 8.14 -2.16
N VAL A 54 8.56 8.22 -1.05
CA VAL A 54 8.50 7.21 0.00
C VAL A 54 7.15 6.49 -0.04
N ILE A 55 7.18 5.16 -0.03
CA ILE A 55 6.00 4.31 0.05
C ILE A 55 6.11 3.51 1.36
N SER A 56 5.11 3.62 2.24
CA SER A 56 5.14 2.99 3.56
C SER A 56 3.74 2.50 3.98
N ASP A 57 3.69 1.41 4.74
CA ASP A 57 2.48 0.96 5.45
C ASP A 57 2.38 1.55 6.88
N ASN A 58 3.46 2.14 7.39
CA ASN A 58 3.50 2.81 8.68
C ASN A 58 3.55 4.34 8.51
N LEU A 59 2.55 5.03 9.06
CA LEU A 59 2.46 6.51 9.07
C LEU A 59 3.53 7.18 9.93
N GLU A 60 4.08 6.52 10.94
CA GLU A 60 5.13 7.08 11.79
C GLU A 60 6.37 7.43 10.97
N VAL A 61 6.61 6.76 9.83
CA VAL A 61 7.66 7.14 8.87
C VAL A 61 7.43 8.56 8.36
N MET A 62 6.19 8.93 8.03
CA MET A 62 5.88 10.29 7.58
C MET A 62 6.10 11.31 8.69
N GLU A 63 5.74 10.96 9.93
CA GLU A 63 5.93 11.81 11.11
C GLU A 63 7.42 12.07 11.38
N GLU A 64 8.27 11.04 11.30
CA GLU A 64 9.73 11.18 11.46
C GLU A 64 10.34 12.05 10.36
N LEU A 65 9.92 11.86 9.09
CA LEU A 65 10.39 12.68 7.98
C LEU A 65 10.01 14.16 8.17
N THR A 66 8.75 14.41 8.53
CA THR A 66 8.23 15.77 8.78
C THR A 66 8.91 16.40 9.99
N GLY A 67 9.06 15.65 11.09
CA GLY A 67 9.75 16.08 12.31
C GLY A 67 11.23 16.41 12.08
N ALA A 68 11.88 15.76 11.10
CA ALA A 68 13.24 16.05 10.66
C ALA A 68 13.33 17.18 9.62
N GLY A 69 12.21 17.85 9.31
CA GLY A 69 12.14 19.01 8.42
C GLY A 69 12.13 18.68 6.93
N ILE A 70 11.78 17.45 6.54
CA ILE A 70 11.57 17.08 5.13
C ILE A 70 10.16 17.50 4.73
N HIS A 71 10.03 18.25 3.64
CA HIS A 71 8.75 18.80 3.20
C HIS A 71 8.06 17.92 2.16
N MET A 72 6.75 17.71 2.34
CA MET A 72 5.90 16.93 1.43
C MET A 72 4.70 17.78 1.00
N PRO A 73 4.32 17.79 -0.29
CA PRO A 73 5.06 17.21 -1.41
C PRO A 73 6.28 18.08 -1.79
N GLY A 74 7.16 17.56 -2.65
CA GLY A 74 8.16 18.35 -3.37
C GLY A 74 9.61 18.07 -3.00
N GLU A 75 10.00 18.11 -1.71
CA GLU A 75 11.32 17.57 -1.32
C GLU A 75 11.30 16.05 -1.43
N VAL A 76 10.22 15.45 -0.93
CA VAL A 76 9.89 14.03 -1.06
C VAL A 76 8.39 13.92 -1.19
N ASP A 77 7.91 13.05 -2.08
CA ASP A 77 6.50 12.67 -2.15
C ASP A 77 6.23 11.46 -1.23
N PHE A 78 5.02 11.30 -0.71
CA PHE A 78 4.69 10.19 0.21
C PHE A 78 3.40 9.46 -0.20
N VAL A 79 3.42 8.13 -0.11
CA VAL A 79 2.28 7.24 -0.38
C VAL A 79 2.10 6.25 0.76
N SER A 80 0.86 6.14 1.24
CA SER A 80 0.44 5.16 2.25
C SER A 80 -0.08 3.86 1.60
N LEU A 81 0.41 2.71 2.05
CA LEU A 81 -0.13 1.39 1.66
C LEU A 81 -1.38 0.98 2.47
N GLY A 82 -1.67 1.70 3.55
CA GLY A 82 -2.79 1.47 4.46
C GLY A 82 -3.61 2.74 4.63
N TRP A 83 -4.09 3.30 3.51
CA TRP A 83 -4.90 4.51 3.54
C TRP A 83 -6.26 4.25 4.22
N PHE A 84 -6.75 5.25 4.97
CA PHE A 84 -8.11 5.28 5.50
C PHE A 84 -8.64 6.71 5.50
N GLU A 85 -9.97 6.89 5.61
CA GLU A 85 -10.66 8.18 5.42
C GLU A 85 -10.12 9.35 6.29
N GLY A 86 -9.51 9.06 7.43
CA GLY A 86 -8.87 10.05 8.30
C GLY A 86 -7.51 10.57 7.82
N GLN A 87 -6.97 10.05 6.71
CA GLN A 87 -5.69 10.43 6.11
C GLN A 87 -5.86 11.26 4.82
N SER A 88 -6.81 12.20 4.79
CA SER A 88 -7.12 12.97 3.56
C SER A 88 -5.93 13.78 3.01
N ASP A 89 -4.92 14.05 3.84
CA ASP A 89 -3.71 14.79 3.45
C ASP A 89 -2.63 13.90 2.80
N ILE A 90 -2.90 12.61 2.63
CA ILE A 90 -1.93 11.63 2.13
C ILE A 90 -2.56 10.82 0.99
N ALA A 91 -1.81 10.67 -0.11
CA ALA A 91 -2.17 9.73 -1.17
C ALA A 91 -1.91 8.29 -0.72
N GLY A 92 -2.67 7.33 -1.22
CA GLY A 92 -2.47 5.94 -0.83
C GLY A 92 -3.41 4.95 -1.47
N VAL A 93 -3.40 3.74 -0.92
CA VAL A 93 -4.29 2.65 -1.33
C VAL A 93 -5.29 2.36 -0.21
N ASP A 94 -6.57 2.60 -0.50
CA ASP A 94 -7.67 2.10 0.32
C ASP A 94 -7.81 0.59 0.07
N GLN A 95 -7.52 -0.21 1.09
CA GLN A 95 -7.60 -1.67 1.03
C GLN A 95 -9.05 -2.19 1.10
N ARG A 96 -10.03 -1.30 1.28
CA ARG A 96 -11.47 -1.61 1.37
C ARG A 96 -11.79 -2.67 2.43
N PRO A 97 -11.45 -2.41 3.71
CA PRO A 97 -11.66 -3.39 4.79
C PRO A 97 -13.14 -3.81 4.95
N ALA A 98 -14.09 -2.91 4.64
CA ALA A 98 -15.51 -3.22 4.67
C ALA A 98 -15.92 -4.24 3.59
N ASP A 99 -15.46 -4.07 2.35
CA ASP A 99 -15.73 -5.01 1.25
C ASP A 99 -15.07 -6.37 1.50
N ILE A 100 -13.86 -6.37 2.08
CA ILE A 100 -13.19 -7.61 2.52
C ILE A 100 -14.05 -8.34 3.56
N GLY A 101 -14.59 -7.62 4.55
CA GLY A 101 -15.46 -8.18 5.58
C GLY A 101 -16.78 -8.73 5.01
N ALA A 102 -17.36 -8.04 4.03
CA ALA A 102 -18.55 -8.50 3.32
C ALA A 102 -18.27 -9.80 2.55
N ALA A 103 -17.20 -9.84 1.76
CA ALA A 103 -16.79 -11.04 1.02
C ALA A 103 -16.50 -12.23 1.94
N ALA A 104 -15.85 -12.00 3.08
CA ALA A 104 -15.61 -13.03 4.08
C ALA A 104 -16.92 -13.58 4.68
N THR A 105 -17.89 -12.68 4.94
CA THR A 105 -19.22 -13.07 5.44
C THR A 105 -19.98 -13.91 4.42
N ASP A 106 -19.94 -13.53 3.14
CA ASP A 106 -20.58 -14.29 2.06
C ASP A 106 -20.02 -15.70 1.92
N LEU A 107 -18.69 -15.87 2.08
CA LEU A 107 -18.05 -17.19 2.10
C LEU A 107 -18.60 -18.08 3.22
N ILE A 108 -18.78 -17.53 4.43
CA ILE A 108 -19.31 -18.25 5.59
C ILE A 108 -20.79 -18.60 5.39
N VAL A 109 -21.59 -17.65 4.89
CA VAL A 109 -23.01 -17.87 4.61
C VAL A 109 -23.18 -18.98 3.57
N GLY A 110 -22.37 -18.97 2.50
CA GLY A 110 -22.36 -20.03 1.49
C GLY A 110 -21.99 -21.40 2.08
N ALA A 111 -20.98 -21.46 2.95
CA ALA A 111 -20.59 -22.70 3.64
C ALA A 111 -21.74 -23.24 4.51
N LEU A 112 -22.41 -22.36 5.27
CA LEU A 112 -23.53 -22.73 6.12
C LEU A 112 -24.71 -23.28 5.30
N GLN A 113 -25.05 -22.65 4.18
CA GLN A 113 -26.13 -23.11 3.29
C GLN A 113 -25.84 -24.48 2.67
N ARG A 114 -24.56 -24.82 2.45
CA ARG A 114 -24.12 -26.15 2.00
C ARG A 114 -24.01 -27.19 3.12
N GLY A 115 -24.24 -26.78 4.37
CA GLY A 115 -24.07 -27.64 5.54
C GLY A 115 -22.61 -27.94 5.89
N GLU A 116 -21.66 -27.16 5.35
CA GLU A 116 -20.23 -27.28 5.65
C GLU A 116 -19.95 -26.78 7.06
N ARG A 117 -19.04 -27.47 7.77
CA ARG A 117 -18.64 -27.15 9.14
C ARG A 117 -17.15 -27.38 9.33
N GLY A 118 -16.56 -26.57 10.21
CA GLY A 118 -15.12 -26.64 10.47
C GLY A 118 -14.30 -26.07 9.32
N VAL A 119 -13.02 -26.42 9.28
CA VAL A 119 -12.10 -25.96 8.24
C VAL A 119 -12.41 -26.68 6.92
N PRO A 120 -12.65 -25.95 5.81
CA PRO A 120 -12.93 -26.58 4.52
C PRO A 120 -11.78 -27.48 4.06
N ALA A 121 -12.11 -28.64 3.48
CA ALA A 121 -11.10 -29.54 2.89
C ALA A 121 -10.40 -28.89 1.67
N VAL A 122 -11.12 -28.01 0.96
CA VAL A 122 -10.57 -27.18 -0.12
C VAL A 122 -10.83 -25.72 0.24
N PRO A 123 -9.78 -24.92 0.54
CA PRO A 123 -9.95 -23.51 0.87
C PRO A 123 -10.35 -22.71 -0.38
N LEU A 124 -11.26 -21.75 -0.20
CA LEU A 124 -11.62 -20.77 -1.21
C LEU A 124 -10.95 -19.44 -0.89
N THR A 125 -10.37 -18.81 -1.91
CA THR A 125 -9.73 -17.50 -1.81
C THR A 125 -10.43 -16.53 -2.75
N THR A 126 -10.80 -15.36 -2.22
CA THR A 126 -11.38 -14.25 -2.97
C THR A 126 -10.44 -13.05 -2.84
N MET A 127 -10.23 -12.32 -3.93
CA MET A 127 -9.46 -11.08 -3.96
C MET A 127 -10.43 -9.89 -4.02
N VAL A 128 -10.25 -8.94 -3.11
CA VAL A 128 -10.87 -7.61 -3.22
C VAL A 128 -9.75 -6.65 -3.63
N GLU A 129 -9.93 -5.97 -4.76
CA GLU A 129 -8.93 -5.04 -5.28
C GLU A 129 -8.96 -3.74 -4.49
N GLY A 130 -7.80 -3.30 -4.00
CA GLY A 130 -7.65 -1.99 -3.37
C GLY A 130 -7.83 -0.85 -4.38
N VAL A 131 -8.18 0.33 -3.90
CA VAL A 131 -8.42 1.49 -4.75
C VAL A 131 -7.44 2.61 -4.43
N TRP A 132 -6.91 3.19 -5.49
CA TRP A 132 -6.05 4.37 -5.39
C TRP A 132 -6.85 5.57 -4.89
N VAL A 133 -6.28 6.26 -3.90
CA VAL A 133 -6.77 7.54 -3.39
C VAL A 133 -5.68 8.59 -3.56
N ASP A 134 -5.95 9.62 -4.37
CA ASP A 134 -5.04 10.76 -4.51
C ASP A 134 -5.02 11.62 -3.24
N GLY A 135 -3.89 12.29 -3.01
CA GLY A 135 -3.72 13.17 -1.85
C GLY A 135 -2.67 14.26 -2.10
N PRO A 136 -2.64 15.29 -1.25
CA PRO A 136 -1.73 16.41 -1.40
C PRO A 136 -0.26 16.06 -1.13
N SER A 137 0.05 14.89 -0.55
CA SER A 137 1.41 14.38 -0.37
C SER A 137 2.16 14.03 -1.67
N LEU A 138 1.54 14.20 -2.83
CA LEU A 138 2.14 13.98 -4.16
C LEU A 138 2.26 15.28 -4.97
N THR A 139 3.41 15.45 -5.61
CA THR A 139 3.69 16.55 -6.53
C THR A 139 2.88 16.38 -7.81
N LYS A 140 2.78 15.16 -8.34
CA LYS A 140 2.00 14.85 -9.55
C LYS A 140 0.78 14.00 -9.17
N ARG A 141 -0.39 14.63 -9.21
CA ARG A 141 -1.67 13.96 -8.95
C ARG A 141 -2.13 13.20 -10.19
N ILE A 142 -2.66 12.02 -9.98
CA ILE A 142 -3.34 11.29 -11.04
C ILE A 142 -4.76 11.88 -11.13
N PRO A 143 -5.32 12.14 -12.33
CA PRO A 143 -6.74 12.44 -12.41
C PRO A 143 -7.48 11.23 -11.88
N THR A 144 -8.22 11.39 -10.79
CA THR A 144 -9.09 10.34 -10.26
C THR A 144 -9.96 9.84 -11.42
N SER A 145 -9.75 8.58 -11.82
CA SER A 145 -10.70 7.91 -12.70
C SER A 145 -12.05 7.91 -11.98
N PRO A 146 -13.17 8.14 -12.68
CA PRO A 146 -14.46 8.22 -12.01
C PRO A 146 -14.65 6.95 -11.20
N SER A 147 -14.88 7.16 -9.90
CA SER A 147 -15.25 6.10 -8.95
C SER A 147 -16.28 5.19 -9.62
N PHE A 148 -16.05 3.88 -9.57
CA PHE A 148 -17.15 2.95 -9.68
C PHE A 148 -18.03 3.20 -8.45
N ALA A 149 -19.01 4.10 -8.62
CA ALA A 149 -19.99 4.41 -7.59
C ALA A 149 -20.52 3.10 -7.02
N SER A 150 -20.47 2.97 -5.70
CA SER A 150 -21.04 1.82 -5.03
C SER A 150 -22.54 1.81 -5.36
N PRO A 151 -23.14 0.67 -5.74
CA PRO A 151 -24.58 0.59 -6.04
C PRO A 151 -25.49 1.04 -4.88
N LEU A 152 -24.92 1.28 -3.70
CA LEU A 152 -25.62 1.69 -2.48
C LEU A 152 -25.76 3.21 -2.32
N ASP A 153 -25.09 4.04 -3.12
CA ASP A 153 -25.21 5.51 -3.06
C ASP A 153 -26.45 6.06 -3.78
N THR A 154 -27.35 5.17 -4.25
CA THR A 154 -28.61 5.54 -4.90
C THR A 154 -29.79 4.89 -4.19
N GLN A 155 -30.07 5.29 -2.94
CA GLN A 155 -31.39 5.12 -2.32
C GLN A 155 -31.77 6.32 -1.45
#